data_AF-A0A5S3UR42-F1
#
_entry.id   AF-A0A5S3UR42-F1
#
_cell.length_a   1.000
_cell.length_b   1.000
_cell.length_c   1.000
_cell.angle_alpha   90.00
_cell.angle_beta   90.00
_cell.angle_gamma   90.00
#
_symmetry.space_group_name_H-M   'P 1'
#
loop_
_entity.id
_entity.type
_entity.pdbx_description
1 polymer ?
#
loop_
_entity_poly.entity_id
_entity_poly.type
_entity_poly.pdbx_seq_one_letter_code
_entity_poly.pdbx_strand_id
1 'polypeptide(L)' 'VLKSYTNKWLQEMPQVLAFHSALKCHGGSGSTYVLLRKSDEKKQENRERHAKR' A
#
# COMPACT_ATOMS: atom_id res chain seq x y z
N VAL A 1 14.64 4.35 -15.47
CA VAL A 1 15.06 5.35 -14.45
C VAL A 1 14.00 5.51 -13.35
N LEU A 2 12.77 5.90 -13.66
CA LEU A 2 11.73 6.18 -12.65
C LEU A 2 11.45 5.00 -11.68
N LYS A 3 11.36 3.77 -12.20
CA LYS A 3 11.09 2.56 -11.39
C LYS A 3 12.07 2.35 -10.24
N SER A 4 13.36 2.63 -10.46
CA SER A 4 14.40 2.48 -9.44
C SER A 4 14.26 3.51 -8.32
N TYR A 5 13.89 4.76 -8.66
CA TYR A 5 13.61 5.80 -7.67
C TYR A 5 12.34 5.49 -6.89
N THR A 6 11.27 5.08 -7.56
CA THR A 6 10.03 4.65 -6.90
C THR A 6 10.30 3.50 -5.93
N ASN A 7 11.11 2.51 -6.32
CA ASN A 7 11.50 1.41 -5.43
C ASN A 7 12.23 1.91 -4.17
N LYS A 8 13.17 2.86 -4.30
CA LYS A 8 13.87 3.45 -3.16
C LYS A 8 12.90 4.21 -2.25
N TRP A 9 12.08 5.11 -2.80
CA TRP A 9 11.16 5.93 -2.02
C TRP A 9 10.12 5.11 -1.27
N LEU A 10 9.57 4.05 -1.89
CA LEU A 10 8.59 3.19 -1.25
C LEU A 10 9.17 2.41 -0.06
N GLN A 11 10.46 2.10 -0.07
CA GLN A 11 11.15 1.47 1.08
C GLN A 11 11.36 2.46 2.23
N GLU A 12 11.56 3.74 1.93
CA GLU A 12 11.77 4.80 2.93
C GLU A 12 10.47 5.28 3.61
N MET A 13 9.31 4.95 3.03
CA MET A 13 8.01 5.34 3.54
C MET A 13 7.51 4.37 4.63
N PRO A 14 7.45 4.77 5.93
CA PRO A 14 7.07 3.87 7.02
C PRO A 14 5.60 3.38 6.95
N GLN A 15 4.75 4.06 6.19
CA GLN A 15 3.37 3.68 5.96
C GLN A 15 3.22 2.56 4.92
N VAL A 16 4.26 2.24 4.15
CA VAL A 16 4.23 1.20 3.14
C VAL A 16 4.55 -0.15 3.79
N LEU A 17 3.65 -1.11 3.62
CA LEU A 17 3.82 -2.47 4.13
C LEU A 17 4.45 -3.41 3.09
N ALA A 18 4.03 -3.27 1.83
CA ALA A 18 4.54 -4.07 0.71
C ALA A 18 4.25 -3.36 -0.62
N PHE A 19 4.98 -3.69 -1.67
CA PHE A 19 4.68 -3.24 -3.02
C PHE A 19 5.16 -4.24 -4.08
N HIS A 20 4.51 -4.26 -5.24
CA HIS A 20 4.85 -5.17 -6.34
C HIS A 20 4.39 -4.61 -7.70
N SER A 21 5.05 -5.04 -8.79
CA SER A 21 4.63 -4.64 -10.15
C SER A 21 3.17 -5.03 -10.40
N ALA A 22 2.42 -4.15 -11.06
CA ALA A 22 1.01 -4.37 -11.32
C ALA A 22 0.79 -5.52 -12.31
N LEU A 23 -0.44 -6.05 -12.35
CA LEU A 23 -0.84 -6.98 -13.41
C LEU A 23 -0.79 -6.28 -14.78
N LYS A 24 -0.65 -7.07 -15.86
CA LYS A 24 -0.56 -6.52 -17.24
C LYS A 24 -1.73 -5.60 -17.58
N CYS A 25 -2.96 -5.98 -17.22
CA CYS A 25 -4.17 -5.18 -17.45
C CYS A 25 -4.19 -3.84 -16.69
N HIS A 26 -3.38 -3.71 -15.64
CA HIS A 26 -3.27 -2.50 -14.82
C HIS A 26 -1.94 -1.75 -15.06
N GLY A 27 -1.26 -2.02 -16.18
CA GLY A 27 -0.05 -1.32 -16.62
C GLY A 27 1.26 -2.10 -16.46
N GLY A 28 1.22 -3.32 -15.92
CA GLY A 28 2.38 -4.22 -15.86
C GLY A 28 3.59 -3.57 -15.18
N SER A 29 4.74 -3.59 -15.87
CA SER A 29 5.99 -3.01 -15.35
C SER A 29 5.99 -1.48 -15.24
N GLY A 30 5.02 -0.79 -15.87
CA GLY A 30 4.85 0.66 -15.78
C GLY A 30 4.01 1.12 -14.58
N SER A 31 3.45 0.18 -13.81
CA SER A 31 2.60 0.45 -12.64
C SER A 31 2.97 -0.45 -11.47
N THR A 32 2.64 -0.07 -10.24
CA THR A 32 3.01 -0.80 -9.02
C THR A 32 1.89 -0.71 -7.99
N TYR A 33 1.48 -1.85 -7.45
CA TYR A 33 0.60 -1.89 -6.29
C TYR A 33 1.37 -1.59 -5.03
N VAL A 34 0.75 -0.86 -4.12
CA VAL A 34 1.30 -0.52 -2.82
C VAL A 34 0.29 -0.88 -1.76
N LEU A 35 0.68 -1.74 -0.82
CA LEU A 35 -0.08 -2.05 0.37
C LEU A 35 0.30 -1.05 1.46
N LEU A 36 -0.68 -0.27 1.90
CA LEU A 36 -0.50 0.76 2.92
C LEU A 36 -1.02 0.31 4.27
N ARG A 37 -0.32 0.74 5.33
CA ARG A 37 -0.79 0.62 6.70
C ARG A 37 -2.09 1.41 6.83
N LYS A 38 -3.11 0.76 7.37
CA LYS A 38 -4.38 1.40 7.72
C LYS A 38 -4.13 2.46 8.81
N SER A 39 -4.74 3.64 8.68
CA SER A 39 -4.65 4.69 9.70
C SER A 39 -5.21 4.21 11.03
N ASP A 40 -4.71 4.77 12.13
CA ASP A 40 -5.11 4.32 13.46
C ASP A 40 -6.59 4.64 13.75
N GLU A 41 -7.11 5.75 13.22
CA GLU A 41 -8.54 6.08 13.18
C GLU A 41 -9.36 4.98 12.49
N LYS A 42 -9.02 4.63 11.24
CA LYS A 42 -9.73 3.57 10.50
C LYS A 42 -9.58 2.19 11.15
N LYS A 43 -8.51 1.94 11.91
CA LYS A 43 -8.38 0.74 12.73
C LYS A 43 -9.36 0.78 13.90
N GLN A 44 -9.49 1.93 14.57
CA GLN A 44 -10.42 2.12 15.68
C GLN A 44 -11.87 1.98 15.24
N GLU A 45 -12.29 2.68 14.18
CA GLU A 45 -13.63 2.54 13.59
C GLU A 45 -13.95 1.07 13.25
N ASN A 46 -12.98 0.35 12.68
CA ASN A 46 -13.17 -1.06 12.34
C ASN A 46 -13.29 -1.94 13.58
N ARG A 47 -12.56 -1.66 14.67
CA ARG A 47 -12.73 -2.35 15.95
C ARG A 47 -14.13 -2.11 16.49
N GLU A 48 -14.60 -0.87 16.55
CA GLU A 48 -15.93 -0.52 17.07
C GLU A 48 -17.07 -1.14 16.25
N ARG A 49 -16.93 -1.15 14.92
CA ARG A 49 -17.91 -1.76 14.03
C ARG A 49 -18.07 -3.26 14.25
N HIS A 50 -16.97 -3.97 14.52
CA HIS A 50 -16.98 -5.43 14.70
C HIS A 50 -17.07 -5.86 16.16
N ALA A 51 -16.89 -4.96 17.13
CA ALA A 51 -17.02 -5.26 18.56
C ALA A 51 -18.47 -5.55 19.01
N LYS A 52 -19.46 -5.20 18.19
CA LYS A 52 -20.90 -5.38 18.47
C LYS A 52 -21.53 -6.56 17.71
N ARG A 53 -20.75 -7.34 16.96
CA ARG A 53 -21.17 -8.58 16.31
C ARG A 53 -20.79 -9.76 17.17
#